data_AF-A0A957DY82-F1
#
_entry.id   AF-A0A957DY82-F1
#
_cell.length_a   1.000
_cell.length_b   1.000
_cell.length_c   1.000
_cell.angle_alpha   90.00
_cell.angle_beta   90.00
_cell.angle_gamma   90.00
#
_symmetry.space_group_name_H-M   'P 1'
#
loop_
_entity.id
_entity.type
_entity.pdbx_description
1 polymer ?
#
loop_
_entity_poly.entity_id
_entity_poly.type
_entity_poly.pdbx_seq_one_letter_code
_entity_poly.pdbx_strand_id
1 'polypeptide(L)'
;SDLLVSHLSDLVDAWAPDNNDNYRASFVTQTPDIAIQQMLTSLGVLSKSELAGERIFVAYDNQDQEDEHSCFSDNTHRDIINNAQGIYNVYTGSYVRTDGSEISGASLADLVAQMDEELAAELLALANAATESTQSIPIPFDQAIVVADQRPMVLASVNALQDLGDKFAEVANILGLSINTNLPG
;
A
#
# COMPACT_ATOMS: atom_id res chain seq x y z
N SER A 1 7.32 18.87 -18.05
CA SER A 1 6.53 17.63 -18.14
C SER A 1 7.29 16.51 -18.85
N ASP A 2 8.16 16.82 -19.82
CA ASP A 2 8.84 15.81 -20.64
C ASP A 2 9.65 14.77 -19.85
N LEU A 3 10.32 15.18 -18.76
CA LEU A 3 11.04 14.26 -17.88
C LEU A 3 10.10 13.25 -17.18
N LEU A 4 8.94 13.71 -16.71
CA LEU A 4 7.95 12.84 -16.08
C LEU A 4 7.40 11.82 -17.09
N VAL A 5 7.11 12.26 -18.31
CA VAL A 5 6.65 11.36 -19.39
C VAL A 5 7.74 10.33 -19.71
N SER A 6 9.01 10.74 -19.76
CA SER A 6 10.12 9.81 -19.96
C SER A 6 10.20 8.76 -18.87
N HIS A 7 10.18 9.16 -17.58
CA HIS A 7 10.26 8.21 -16.47
C HIS A 7 9.05 7.27 -16.41
N LEU A 8 7.85 7.75 -16.75
CA LEU A 8 6.67 6.89 -16.84
C LEU A 8 6.80 5.87 -17.98
N SER A 9 7.34 6.27 -19.13
CA SER A 9 7.64 5.33 -20.22
C SER A 9 8.65 4.27 -19.79
N ASP A 10 9.71 4.64 -19.08
CA ASP A 10 10.71 3.70 -18.57
C ASP A 10 10.07 2.65 -17.63
N LEU A 11 9.13 3.07 -16.77
CA LEU A 11 8.40 2.17 -15.88
C LEU A 11 7.47 1.22 -16.67
N VAL A 12 6.78 1.73 -17.70
CA VAL A 12 5.93 0.91 -18.58
C VAL A 12 6.77 -0.13 -19.30
N ASP A 13 7.93 0.25 -19.84
CA ASP A 13 8.83 -0.65 -20.56
C ASP A 13 9.43 -1.73 -19.64
N ALA A 14 9.76 -1.38 -18.40
CA ALA A 14 10.23 -2.33 -17.39
C ALA A 14 9.21 -3.43 -17.07
N TRP A 15 7.91 -3.14 -17.21
CA TRP A 15 6.81 -4.06 -16.95
C TRP A 15 6.09 -4.59 -18.19
N ALA A 16 6.54 -4.22 -19.40
CA ALA A 16 5.90 -4.63 -20.64
C ALA A 16 5.84 -6.16 -20.79
N PRO A 17 4.72 -6.73 -21.29
CA PRO A 17 4.67 -8.14 -21.64
C PRO A 17 5.57 -8.43 -22.86
N ASP A 18 5.87 -9.71 -23.09
CA ASP A 18 6.57 -10.20 -24.30
C ASP A 18 8.01 -9.67 -24.52
N ASN A 19 8.61 -9.06 -23.50
CA ASN A 19 10.04 -8.75 -23.44
C ASN A 19 10.71 -9.68 -22.42
N ASN A 20 11.74 -10.43 -22.82
CA ASN A 20 12.42 -11.40 -21.97
C ASN A 20 13.58 -10.81 -21.14
N ASP A 21 13.92 -9.53 -21.38
CA ASP A 21 15.07 -8.86 -20.79
C ASP A 21 14.67 -7.67 -19.88
N ASN A 22 13.40 -7.58 -19.48
CA ASN A 22 12.90 -6.54 -18.58
C ASN A 22 12.62 -7.06 -17.15
N TYR A 23 12.26 -6.14 -16.24
CA TYR A 23 12.02 -6.47 -14.83
C TYR A 23 10.88 -7.49 -14.68
N ARG A 24 9.80 -7.36 -15.46
CA ARG A 24 8.70 -8.34 -15.44
C ARG A 24 9.19 -9.74 -15.76
N ALA A 25 10.03 -9.92 -16.79
CA ALA A 25 10.57 -11.23 -17.15
C ALA A 25 11.39 -11.86 -16.02
N SER A 26 12.25 -11.09 -15.34
CA SER A 26 12.98 -11.60 -14.18
C SER A 26 12.05 -11.91 -13.02
N PHE A 27 11.07 -11.05 -12.75
CA PHE A 27 10.12 -11.22 -11.66
C PHE A 27 9.26 -12.48 -11.79
N VAL A 28 8.75 -12.77 -13.00
CA VAL A 28 7.85 -13.93 -13.21
C VAL A 28 8.59 -15.27 -13.34
N THR A 29 9.92 -15.25 -13.53
CA THR A 29 10.74 -16.46 -13.67
C THR A 29 11.54 -16.81 -12.41
N GLN A 30 11.56 -15.93 -11.42
CA GLN A 30 12.20 -16.21 -10.14
C GLN A 30 11.42 -17.25 -9.33
N THR A 31 12.02 -17.73 -8.23
CA THR A 31 11.34 -18.70 -7.37
C THR A 31 10.10 -18.06 -6.73
N PRO A 32 8.99 -18.83 -6.55
CA PRO A 32 7.79 -18.31 -5.91
C PRO A 32 8.08 -17.66 -4.55
N ASP A 33 8.92 -18.26 -3.73
CA ASP A 33 9.31 -17.73 -2.41
C ASP A 33 9.91 -16.32 -2.50
N ILE A 34 10.80 -16.07 -3.47
CA ILE A 34 11.41 -14.74 -3.65
C ILE A 34 10.36 -13.74 -4.14
N ALA A 35 9.47 -14.13 -5.05
CA ALA A 35 8.39 -13.26 -5.53
C ALA A 35 7.40 -12.89 -4.43
N ILE A 36 6.96 -13.87 -3.66
CA ILE A 36 6.04 -13.66 -2.54
C ILE A 36 6.71 -12.82 -1.46
N GLN A 37 7.98 -13.08 -1.15
CA GLN A 37 8.74 -12.26 -0.20
C GLN A 37 8.83 -10.80 -0.66
N GLN A 38 9.12 -10.55 -1.94
CA GLN A 38 9.16 -9.19 -2.48
C GLN A 38 7.79 -8.51 -2.41
N MET A 39 6.72 -9.21 -2.80
CA MET A 39 5.35 -8.66 -2.73
C MET A 39 4.95 -8.29 -1.30
N LEU A 40 5.14 -9.21 -0.34
CA LEU A 40 4.82 -8.96 1.08
C LEU A 40 5.70 -7.86 1.68
N THR A 41 6.98 -7.78 1.30
CA THR A 41 7.87 -6.68 1.70
C THR A 41 7.33 -5.35 1.18
N SER A 42 7.00 -5.26 -0.11
CA SER A 42 6.46 -4.04 -0.71
C SER A 42 5.15 -3.59 -0.05
N LEU A 43 4.22 -4.53 0.21
CA LEU A 43 2.96 -4.23 0.88
C LEU A 43 3.17 -3.76 2.32
N GLY A 44 4.01 -4.48 3.09
CA GLY A 44 4.29 -4.15 4.48
C GLY A 44 4.99 -2.80 4.64
N VAL A 45 6.03 -2.53 3.84
CA VAL A 45 6.77 -1.25 3.86
C VAL A 45 5.86 -0.10 3.44
N LEU A 46 5.13 -0.24 2.32
CA LEU A 46 4.26 0.82 1.84
C LEU A 46 3.14 1.11 2.84
N SER A 47 2.55 0.09 3.46
CA SER A 47 1.46 0.25 4.43
C SER A 47 1.97 0.88 5.73
N LYS A 48 2.90 0.22 6.42
CA LYS A 48 3.30 0.58 7.78
C LYS A 48 4.27 1.75 7.84
N SER A 49 5.36 1.68 7.10
CA SER A 49 6.45 2.64 7.28
C SER A 49 6.27 3.88 6.42
N GLU A 50 5.96 3.69 5.13
CA GLU A 50 5.86 4.82 4.21
C GLU A 50 4.53 5.55 4.37
N LEU A 51 3.39 4.86 4.20
CA LEU A 51 2.09 5.52 4.20
C LEU A 51 1.68 5.93 5.62
N ALA A 52 1.70 5.01 6.58
CA ALA A 52 1.30 5.34 7.95
C ALA A 52 2.32 6.25 8.65
N GLY A 53 3.60 5.90 8.59
CA GLY A 53 4.68 6.63 9.25
C GLY A 53 4.99 7.96 8.57
N GLU A 54 5.65 7.92 7.42
CA GLU A 54 6.19 9.12 6.78
C GLU A 54 5.11 10.04 6.19
N ARG A 55 4.10 9.48 5.52
CA ARG A 55 3.12 10.29 4.76
C ARG A 55 1.93 10.79 5.57
N ILE A 56 1.63 10.18 6.72
CA ILE A 56 0.50 10.56 7.57
C ILE A 56 0.98 11.00 8.95
N PHE A 57 1.72 10.14 9.66
CA PHE A 57 2.04 10.37 11.07
C PHE A 57 2.99 11.56 11.27
N VAL A 58 3.97 11.79 10.38
CA VAL A 58 4.87 12.96 10.48
C VAL A 58 4.09 14.27 10.49
N ALA A 59 3.25 14.51 9.48
CA ALA A 59 2.40 15.70 9.42
C ALA A 59 1.40 15.77 10.59
N TYR A 60 0.83 14.63 10.98
CA TYR A 60 -0.07 14.54 12.14
C TYR A 60 0.59 14.94 13.46
N ASP A 61 1.84 14.51 13.71
CA ASP A 61 2.57 14.75 14.95
C ASP A 61 3.03 16.22 15.00
N ASN A 62 3.64 16.69 13.92
CA ASN A 62 4.13 18.06 13.78
C ASN A 62 3.01 19.10 13.67
N GLN A 63 1.80 18.67 13.25
CA GLN A 63 0.66 19.56 12.98
C GLN A 63 1.01 20.65 11.96
N ASP A 64 1.85 20.30 10.99
CA ASP A 64 2.36 21.22 9.99
C ASP A 64 1.83 20.83 8.61
N GLN A 65 1.26 21.82 7.92
CA GLN A 65 0.84 21.68 6.54
C GLN A 65 2.05 21.45 5.62
N GLU A 66 3.22 22.02 5.94
CA GLU A 66 4.41 21.87 5.10
C GLU A 66 4.95 20.43 5.09
N ASP A 67 4.56 19.61 6.07
CA ASP A 67 4.93 18.19 6.15
C ASP A 67 3.95 17.27 5.41
N GLU A 68 2.82 17.77 4.91
CA GLU A 68 1.91 16.94 4.12
C GLU A 68 2.42 16.76 2.67
N HIS A 69 2.26 15.56 2.12
CA HIS A 69 2.89 15.18 0.83
C HIS A 69 2.52 16.09 -0.35
N SER A 70 1.26 16.55 -0.41
CA SER A 70 0.71 17.34 -1.52
C SER A 70 0.24 18.73 -1.06
N CYS A 71 1.00 19.34 -0.15
CA CYS A 71 0.72 20.60 0.55
C CYS A 71 0.33 21.78 -0.35
N PHE A 72 0.82 21.84 -1.60
CA PHE A 72 0.52 22.93 -2.53
C PHE A 72 -0.81 22.78 -3.29
N SER A 73 -1.51 21.65 -3.14
CA SER A 73 -2.64 21.27 -4.00
C SER A 73 -3.85 20.68 -3.27
N ASP A 74 -3.80 20.62 -1.94
CA ASP A 74 -4.81 19.99 -1.07
C ASP A 74 -5.14 18.54 -1.49
N ASN A 75 -4.18 17.83 -2.11
CA ASN A 75 -4.42 16.51 -2.72
C ASN A 75 -4.04 15.33 -1.81
N THR A 76 -3.44 15.59 -0.64
CA THR A 76 -2.89 14.56 0.28
C THR A 76 -3.91 13.46 0.61
N HIS A 77 -5.17 13.83 0.84
CA HIS A 77 -6.26 12.88 1.10
C HIS A 77 -6.44 11.87 -0.06
N ARG A 78 -6.33 12.30 -1.32
CA ARG A 78 -6.43 11.41 -2.49
C ARG A 78 -5.20 10.53 -2.63
N ASP A 79 -4.02 11.08 -2.34
CA ASP A 79 -2.78 10.31 -2.39
C ASP A 79 -2.84 9.17 -1.37
N ILE A 80 -3.28 9.47 -0.14
CA ILE A 80 -3.43 8.46 0.92
C ILE A 80 -4.43 7.36 0.50
N ILE A 81 -5.62 7.74 0.04
CA ILE A 81 -6.66 6.80 -0.38
C ILE A 81 -6.17 5.90 -1.52
N ASN A 82 -5.49 6.47 -2.53
CA ASN A 82 -5.02 5.69 -3.68
C ASN A 82 -3.86 4.77 -3.33
N ASN A 83 -2.97 5.17 -2.40
CA ASN A 83 -1.93 4.27 -1.90
C ASN A 83 -2.53 3.09 -1.12
N ALA A 84 -3.51 3.34 -0.23
CA ALA A 84 -4.22 2.28 0.48
C ALA A 84 -4.95 1.33 -0.48
N GLN A 85 -5.64 1.87 -1.48
CA GLN A 85 -6.30 1.07 -2.52
C GLN A 85 -5.29 0.24 -3.34
N GLY A 86 -4.11 0.77 -3.61
CA GLY A 86 -3.02 0.04 -4.27
C GLY A 86 -2.56 -1.18 -3.47
N ILE A 87 -2.38 -1.03 -2.17
CA ILE A 87 -2.07 -2.14 -1.24
C ILE A 87 -3.18 -3.19 -1.30
N TYR A 88 -4.44 -2.76 -1.20
CA TYR A 88 -5.60 -3.64 -1.27
C TYR A 88 -5.62 -4.44 -2.59
N ASN A 89 -5.51 -3.76 -3.72
CA ASN A 89 -5.56 -4.36 -5.06
C ASN A 89 -4.50 -5.44 -5.26
N VAL A 90 -3.27 -5.20 -4.81
CA VAL A 90 -2.18 -6.17 -4.92
C VAL A 90 -2.40 -7.36 -3.98
N TYR A 91 -2.88 -7.13 -2.76
CA TYR A 91 -3.19 -8.21 -1.82
C TYR A 91 -4.31 -9.12 -2.34
N THR A 92 -5.41 -8.55 -2.84
CA THR A 92 -6.57 -9.28 -3.34
C THR A 92 -6.42 -9.73 -4.80
N GLY A 93 -5.37 -9.32 -5.49
CA GLY A 93 -5.13 -9.66 -6.89
C GLY A 93 -6.23 -9.18 -7.84
N SER A 94 -6.92 -8.08 -7.51
CA SER A 94 -7.95 -7.47 -8.37
C SER A 94 -7.72 -5.97 -8.55
N TYR A 95 -7.94 -5.47 -9.76
CA TYR A 95 -7.84 -4.07 -10.12
C TYR A 95 -8.90 -3.68 -11.15
N VAL A 96 -9.69 -2.65 -10.84
CA VAL A 96 -10.61 -2.03 -11.79
C VAL A 96 -9.88 -0.93 -12.55
N ARG A 97 -9.77 -1.10 -13.87
CA ARG A 97 -9.15 -0.12 -14.77
C ARG A 97 -9.98 1.14 -14.88
N THR A 98 -9.37 2.20 -15.40
CA THR A 98 -10.03 3.48 -15.66
C THR A 98 -11.20 3.42 -16.65
N ASP A 99 -11.25 2.39 -17.50
CA ASP A 99 -12.36 2.12 -18.42
C ASP A 99 -13.48 1.26 -17.79
N GLY A 100 -13.34 0.88 -16.52
CA GLY A 100 -14.28 0.04 -15.78
C GLY A 100 -14.09 -1.46 -15.96
N SER A 101 -13.16 -1.91 -16.79
CA SER A 101 -12.83 -3.33 -16.92
C SER A 101 -12.03 -3.83 -15.71
N GLU A 102 -12.27 -5.07 -15.28
CA GLU A 102 -11.56 -5.68 -14.16
C GLU A 102 -10.40 -6.57 -14.63
N ILE A 103 -9.30 -6.52 -13.89
CA ILE A 103 -8.24 -7.54 -13.89
C ILE A 103 -8.37 -8.28 -12.58
N SER A 104 -8.46 -9.61 -12.62
CA SER A 104 -8.49 -10.43 -11.41
C SER A 104 -7.77 -11.76 -11.66
N GLY A 105 -7.16 -12.34 -10.64
CA GLY A 105 -6.50 -13.64 -10.72
C GLY A 105 -6.09 -14.19 -9.36
N ALA A 106 -5.22 -15.20 -9.36
CA ALA A 106 -4.66 -15.74 -8.13
C ALA A 106 -3.96 -14.63 -7.32
N SER A 107 -4.17 -14.64 -6.00
CA SER A 107 -3.78 -13.54 -5.12
C SER A 107 -3.04 -14.01 -3.87
N LEU A 108 -2.44 -13.06 -3.13
CA LEU A 108 -1.90 -13.33 -1.81
C LEU A 108 -3.03 -13.68 -0.82
N ALA A 109 -4.21 -13.09 -0.97
CA ALA A 109 -5.39 -13.47 -0.21
C ALA A 109 -5.76 -14.95 -0.41
N ASP A 110 -5.76 -15.44 -1.66
CA ASP A 110 -6.02 -16.86 -1.95
C ASP A 110 -4.94 -17.77 -1.37
N LEU A 111 -3.68 -17.33 -1.37
CA LEU A 111 -2.57 -18.08 -0.78
C LEU A 111 -2.75 -18.20 0.73
N VAL A 112 -3.06 -17.11 1.42
CA VAL A 112 -3.28 -17.12 2.87
C VAL A 112 -4.52 -17.96 3.22
N ALA A 113 -5.61 -17.85 2.46
CA ALA A 113 -6.82 -18.64 2.69
C ALA A 113 -6.60 -20.16 2.53
N GLN A 114 -5.71 -20.57 1.63
CA GLN A 114 -5.33 -21.98 1.50
C GLN A 114 -4.51 -22.51 2.68
N MET A 115 -3.81 -21.62 3.39
CA MET A 115 -2.99 -21.97 4.54
C MET A 115 -3.80 -21.96 5.84
N ASP A 116 -4.55 -20.89 6.06
CA ASP A 116 -5.29 -20.62 7.29
C ASP A 116 -6.46 -19.67 6.98
N GLU A 117 -7.69 -20.20 7.04
CA GLU A 117 -8.92 -19.45 6.76
C GLU A 117 -9.18 -18.34 7.79
N GLU A 118 -8.81 -18.54 9.07
CA GLU A 118 -9.02 -17.55 10.13
C GLU A 118 -8.07 -16.37 9.95
N LEU A 119 -6.80 -16.67 9.67
CA LEU A 119 -5.79 -15.65 9.34
C LEU A 119 -6.16 -14.87 8.08
N ALA A 120 -6.69 -15.54 7.06
CA ALA A 120 -7.15 -14.88 5.83
C ALA A 120 -8.30 -13.91 6.10
N ALA A 121 -9.27 -14.32 6.93
CA ALA A 121 -10.38 -13.47 7.34
C ALA A 121 -9.89 -12.26 8.16
N GLU A 122 -8.94 -12.46 9.07
CA GLU A 122 -8.33 -11.39 9.86
C GLU A 122 -7.58 -10.39 8.97
N LEU A 123 -6.70 -10.86 8.09
CA LEU A 123 -5.92 -9.98 7.22
C LEU A 123 -6.81 -9.22 6.21
N LEU A 124 -7.86 -9.86 5.68
CA LEU A 124 -8.84 -9.17 4.85
C LEU A 124 -9.60 -8.09 5.64
N ALA A 125 -9.97 -8.37 6.89
CA ALA A 125 -10.61 -7.38 7.76
C ALA A 125 -9.68 -6.17 8.03
N LEU A 126 -8.39 -6.40 8.25
CA LEU A 126 -7.39 -5.34 8.39
C LEU A 126 -7.22 -4.53 7.09
N ALA A 127 -7.18 -5.19 5.94
CA ALA A 127 -7.08 -4.52 4.64
C ALA A 127 -8.30 -3.62 4.37
N ASN A 128 -9.50 -4.09 4.72
CA ASN A 128 -10.73 -3.30 4.66
C ASN A 128 -10.67 -2.11 5.63
N ALA A 129 -10.33 -2.35 6.90
CA ALA A 129 -10.26 -1.31 7.93
C ALA A 129 -9.24 -0.22 7.58
N ALA A 130 -8.07 -0.58 7.06
CA ALA A 130 -7.08 0.38 6.58
C ALA A 130 -7.61 1.21 5.40
N THR A 131 -8.28 0.57 4.44
CA THR A 131 -8.87 1.28 3.29
C THR A 131 -9.99 2.23 3.74
N GLU A 132 -10.92 1.76 4.56
CA GLU A 132 -12.07 2.53 5.06
C GLU A 132 -11.66 3.70 5.97
N SER A 133 -10.67 3.49 6.84
CA SER A 133 -10.15 4.55 7.71
C SER A 133 -9.54 5.69 6.90
N THR A 134 -8.75 5.39 5.85
CA THR A 134 -8.18 6.45 4.99
C THR A 134 -9.24 7.27 4.27
N GLN A 135 -10.35 6.64 3.84
CA GLN A 135 -11.49 7.34 3.24
C GLN A 135 -12.26 8.20 4.24
N SER A 136 -12.13 7.90 5.53
CA SER A 136 -12.80 8.63 6.61
C SER A 136 -12.01 9.85 7.07
N ILE A 137 -10.77 10.05 6.60
CA ILE A 137 -9.98 11.24 6.96
C ILE A 137 -10.71 12.51 6.48
N PRO A 138 -11.00 13.48 7.37
CA PRO A 138 -11.60 14.73 6.98
C PRO A 138 -10.77 15.49 5.94
N ILE A 139 -11.46 16.24 5.08
CA ILE A 139 -10.85 17.01 3.99
C ILE A 139 -11.09 18.50 4.28
N PRO A 140 -10.08 19.36 4.10
CA PRO A 140 -8.70 19.06 3.68
C PRO A 140 -7.84 18.44 4.81
N PHE A 141 -6.75 17.77 4.41
CA PHE A 141 -5.94 16.96 5.34
C PHE A 141 -5.19 17.82 6.38
N ASP A 142 -4.70 18.99 5.98
CA ASP A 142 -4.10 20.00 6.85
C ASP A 142 -5.03 20.40 8.02
N GLN A 143 -6.34 20.50 7.79
CA GLN A 143 -7.32 20.76 8.86
C GLN A 143 -7.54 19.53 9.72
N ALA A 144 -7.53 18.33 9.12
CA ALA A 144 -7.71 17.07 9.84
C ALA A 144 -6.61 16.80 10.87
N ILE A 145 -5.39 17.30 10.64
CA ILE A 145 -4.26 17.14 11.57
C ILE A 145 -4.21 18.18 12.68
N VAL A 146 -4.95 19.29 12.60
CA VAL A 146 -4.96 20.36 13.64
C VAL A 146 -6.28 20.45 14.43
N VAL A 147 -7.41 20.13 13.81
CA VAL A 147 -8.73 20.21 14.47
C VAL A 147 -8.91 19.05 15.45
N ALA A 148 -9.02 19.36 16.74
CA ALA A 148 -9.02 18.38 17.83
C ALA A 148 -10.01 17.21 17.64
N ASP A 149 -11.21 17.47 17.13
CA ASP A 149 -12.23 16.45 16.92
C ASP A 149 -12.00 15.58 15.67
N GLN A 150 -11.15 16.04 14.74
CA GLN A 150 -10.81 15.35 13.49
C GLN A 150 -9.55 14.50 13.60
N ARG A 151 -8.58 14.96 14.39
CA ARG A 151 -7.28 14.29 14.62
C ARG A 151 -7.39 12.79 14.94
N PRO A 152 -8.33 12.33 15.80
CA PRO A 152 -8.47 10.91 16.06
C PRO A 152 -8.75 10.07 14.80
N MET A 153 -9.39 10.62 13.78
CA MET A 153 -9.67 9.92 12.51
C MET A 153 -8.39 9.75 11.67
N VAL A 154 -7.47 10.72 11.71
CA VAL A 154 -6.16 10.59 11.08
C VAL A 154 -5.32 9.52 11.78
N LEU A 155 -5.28 9.56 13.12
CA LEU A 155 -4.54 8.57 13.90
C LEU A 155 -5.12 7.15 13.74
N ALA A 156 -6.44 7.02 13.58
CA ALA A 156 -7.08 5.73 13.30
C ALA A 156 -6.56 5.11 11.98
N SER A 157 -6.38 5.94 10.94
CA SER A 157 -5.79 5.50 9.67
C SER A 157 -4.33 5.08 9.82
N VAL A 158 -3.53 5.82 10.61
CA VAL A 158 -2.14 5.44 10.93
C VAL A 158 -2.11 4.06 11.57
N ASN A 159 -2.91 3.85 12.62
CA ASN A 159 -2.92 2.58 13.34
C ASN A 159 -3.39 1.41 12.46
N ALA A 160 -4.47 1.61 11.69
CA ALA A 160 -4.99 0.55 10.81
C ALA A 160 -3.99 0.12 9.73
N LEU A 161 -3.23 1.07 9.18
CA LEU A 161 -2.16 0.79 8.22
C LEU A 161 -0.94 0.12 8.88
N GLN A 162 -0.60 0.50 10.12
CA GLN A 162 0.47 -0.17 10.88
C GLN A 162 0.10 -1.62 11.19
N ASP A 163 -1.12 -1.86 11.68
CA ASP A 163 -1.65 -3.19 11.97
C ASP A 163 -1.66 -4.07 10.71
N LEU A 164 -2.08 -3.52 9.56
CA LEU A 164 -2.05 -4.21 8.27
C LEU A 164 -0.62 -4.60 7.86
N GLY A 165 0.33 -3.65 7.94
CA GLY A 165 1.72 -3.93 7.61
C GLY A 165 2.38 -4.95 8.55
N ASP A 166 2.04 -4.94 9.83
CA ASP A 166 2.49 -5.94 10.79
C ASP A 166 1.90 -7.32 10.49
N LYS A 167 0.63 -7.40 10.10
CA LYS A 167 0.02 -8.66 9.68
C LYS A 167 0.66 -9.22 8.40
N PHE A 168 1.09 -8.38 7.45
CA PHE A 168 1.88 -8.87 6.31
C PHE A 168 3.22 -9.49 6.72
N ALA A 169 3.90 -8.92 7.73
CA ALA A 169 5.12 -9.50 8.28
C ALA A 169 4.87 -10.83 9.00
N GLU A 170 3.76 -10.94 9.72
CA GLU A 170 3.32 -12.19 10.34
C GLU A 170 3.07 -13.28 9.28
N VAL A 171 2.31 -12.98 8.23
CA VAL A 171 2.06 -13.91 7.11
C VAL A 171 3.35 -14.36 6.45
N ALA A 172 4.29 -13.43 6.21
CA ALA A 172 5.60 -13.79 5.66
C ALA A 172 6.32 -14.81 6.54
N ASN A 173 6.35 -14.59 7.87
CA ASN A 173 6.98 -15.50 8.81
C ASN A 173 6.32 -16.90 8.82
N ILE A 174 4.99 -16.97 8.72
CA ILE A 174 4.25 -18.24 8.65
C ILE A 174 4.58 -19.00 7.36
N LEU A 175 4.80 -18.29 6.26
CA LEU A 175 5.29 -18.83 4.98
C LEU A 175 6.76 -19.27 5.03
N GLY A 176 7.46 -19.08 6.15
CA GLY A 176 8.90 -19.34 6.26
C GLY A 176 9.76 -18.28 5.57
N LEU A 177 9.18 -17.12 5.25
CA LEU A 177 9.85 -15.98 4.64
C LEU A 177 10.19 -14.96 5.73
N SER A 178 11.24 -14.17 5.51
CA SER A 178 11.58 -13.05 6.40
C SER A 178 11.49 -11.75 5.62
N ILE A 179 10.70 -10.80 6.11
CA ILE A 179 10.59 -9.47 5.51
C ILE A 179 10.93 -8.41 6.55
N ASN A 180 11.40 -7.25 6.06
CA ASN A 180 11.56 -6.05 6.87
C ASN A 180 10.52 -5.03 6.41
N THR A 181 9.63 -4.63 7.30
CA THR A 181 8.59 -3.63 7.01
C THR A 181 9.01 -2.21 7.37
N ASN A 182 10.22 -2.01 7.91
CA ASN A 182 10.82 -0.68 8.07
C ASN A 182 11.24 -0.10 6.72
N LEU A 183 11.39 1.22 6.64
CA LEU A 183 11.93 1.88 5.44
C LEU A 183 13.31 1.27 5.06
N PRO A 184 13.61 1.14 3.76
CA PRO A 184 14.96 0.84 3.32
C PRO A 184 15.89 1.94 3.81
N GLY A 185 16.92 1.57 4.57
CA GLY A 185 17.99 2.48 4.99
C GLY A 185 18.99 2.80 3.88
#